data_AF-A0A4R6F212-F1
#
_entry.id   AF-A0A4R6F212-F1
#
_cell.length_a   1.000
_cell.length_b   1.000
_cell.length_c   1.000
_cell.angle_alpha   90.00
_cell.angle_beta   90.00
_cell.angle_gamma   90.00
#
_symmetry.space_group_name_H-M   'P 1'
#
loop_
_entity.id
_entity.type
_entity.pdbx_description
1 polymer ?
#
loop_
_entity_poly.entity_id
_entity_poly.type
_entity_poly.pdbx_seq_one_letter_code
_entity_poly.pdbx_strand_id
1 'polypeptide(L)'
;MKRLVKSLRELQAAGRWDIDFHLPPEGIKSFPADILRRVDEVANVAKDKRDPTRLPDVPFQYLDISSVDVATGSVANPQDLEGAEAPSRARKVVRAFDILISTCRPTRGAIAVVPRKYHDQIASTGFSVVRARDDVNPFYLHFALRLPSTLEQFRKWSTGSSYPAILDEDVAKTLIPVPPAEEQDRIALLVVQALDARDQAMRKANYAWNQTLGEITSRLSGRTVMPDAMENAESGSIPITIADIQETIRSLPGLTTDGSNASTEAQALLI
;
A
#
# COMPACT_ATOMS: atom_id res chain seq x y z
N MET A 1 29.89 -5.84 -21.27
CA MET A 1 29.43 -4.50 -20.82
C MET A 1 28.16 -4.17 -21.60
N LYS A 2 27.01 -3.98 -20.94
CA LYS A 2 25.77 -3.57 -21.65
C LYS A 2 25.94 -2.10 -22.09
N ARG A 3 25.71 -1.79 -23.37
CA ARG A 3 25.81 -0.43 -23.92
C ARG A 3 24.42 0.01 -24.39
N LEU A 4 23.96 1.16 -23.90
CA LEU A 4 22.74 1.82 -24.37
C LEU A 4 23.14 2.89 -25.39
N VAL A 5 22.58 2.82 -26.60
CA VAL A 5 22.80 3.82 -27.66
C VAL A 5 21.46 4.50 -27.94
N LYS A 6 21.44 5.82 -27.84
CA LYS A 6 20.27 6.68 -28.13
C LYS A 6 20.70 7.81 -29.06
N SER A 7 19.89 8.10 -30.06
CA SER A 7 20.09 9.22 -30.96
C SER A 7 19.70 10.54 -30.28
N LEU A 8 20.31 11.66 -30.69
CA LEU A 8 19.95 12.99 -30.20
C LEU A 8 18.47 13.29 -30.38
N ARG A 9 17.88 12.86 -31.51
CA ARG A 9 16.45 13.04 -31.81
C ARG A 9 15.57 12.31 -30.81
N GLU A 10 15.92 11.08 -30.41
CA GLU A 10 15.17 10.33 -29.39
C GLU A 10 15.24 11.02 -28.02
N LEU A 11 16.43 11.51 -27.63
CA LEU A 11 16.60 12.23 -26.36
C LEU A 11 15.80 13.54 -26.34
N GLN A 12 15.82 14.30 -27.43
CA GLN A 12 15.05 15.53 -27.58
C GLN A 12 13.55 15.27 -27.56
N ALA A 13 13.07 14.24 -28.27
CA ALA A 13 11.65 13.87 -28.27
C ALA A 13 11.15 13.41 -26.89
N ALA A 14 11.98 12.71 -26.14
CA ALA A 14 11.66 12.28 -24.78
C ALA A 14 11.70 13.43 -23.76
N GLY A 15 12.43 14.52 -24.04
CA GLY A 15 12.67 15.59 -23.08
C GLY A 15 13.43 15.16 -21.82
N ARG A 16 14.04 13.97 -21.83
CA ARG A 16 14.67 13.31 -20.68
C ARG A 16 16.08 12.86 -21.06
N TRP A 17 17.05 13.10 -20.19
CA TRP A 17 18.47 12.81 -20.43
C TRP A 17 19.06 11.83 -19.41
N ASP A 18 18.29 11.44 -18.40
CA ASP A 18 18.69 10.46 -17.39
C ASP A 18 18.66 9.03 -17.95
N ILE A 19 19.66 8.23 -17.55
CA ILE A 19 19.85 6.87 -18.08
C ILE A 19 18.68 5.95 -17.75
N ASP A 20 18.11 6.07 -16.54
CA ASP A 20 17.06 5.18 -16.04
C ASP A 20 15.80 5.28 -16.91
N PHE A 21 15.41 6.48 -17.35
CA PHE A 21 14.29 6.66 -18.29
C PHE A 21 14.50 5.94 -19.62
N HIS A 22 15.74 5.85 -20.11
CA HIS A 22 16.03 5.24 -21.41
C HIS A 22 16.31 3.75 -21.35
N LEU A 23 16.50 3.18 -20.16
CA LEU A 23 16.63 1.74 -19.99
C LEU A 23 15.29 1.06 -20.34
N PRO A 24 15.29 0.02 -21.19
CA PRO A 24 14.10 -0.78 -21.43
C PRO A 24 13.73 -1.54 -20.15
N PRO A 25 12.45 -1.61 -19.76
CA PRO A 25 12.04 -2.49 -18.67
C PRO A 25 12.12 -3.93 -19.16
N GLU A 26 13.20 -4.65 -18.85
CA GLU A 26 13.40 -6.01 -19.36
C GLU A 26 12.60 -7.03 -18.55
N GLY A 27 12.41 -6.78 -17.25
CA GLY A 27 11.72 -7.69 -16.36
C GLY A 27 10.26 -7.91 -16.74
N ILE A 28 9.58 -6.93 -17.36
CA ILE A 28 8.18 -7.10 -17.79
C ILE A 28 8.05 -7.97 -19.05
N LYS A 29 9.11 -8.08 -19.86
CA LYS A 29 9.09 -8.86 -21.11
C LYS A 29 9.19 -10.38 -20.88
N SER A 30 9.48 -10.82 -19.67
CA SER A 30 9.49 -12.24 -19.31
C SER A 30 8.08 -12.83 -19.20
N PHE A 31 7.05 -11.97 -19.07
CA PHE A 31 5.66 -12.39 -19.00
C PHE A 31 5.04 -12.49 -20.40
N PRO A 32 4.11 -13.43 -20.63
CA PRO A 32 3.34 -13.52 -21.87
C PRO A 32 2.60 -12.22 -22.20
N ALA A 33 2.67 -11.77 -23.44
CA ALA A 33 2.11 -10.47 -23.85
C ALA A 33 0.59 -10.39 -23.76
N ASP A 34 -0.11 -11.53 -23.83
CA ASP A 34 -1.57 -11.66 -23.76
C ASP A 34 -2.12 -11.36 -22.36
N ILE A 35 -1.33 -11.55 -21.31
CA ILE A 35 -1.71 -11.24 -19.92
C ILE A 35 -1.19 -9.87 -19.44
N LEU A 36 -0.40 -9.16 -20.24
CA LEU A 36 0.09 -7.84 -19.86
C LEU A 36 -1.00 -6.79 -20.01
N ARG A 37 -1.24 -6.02 -18.96
CA ARG A 37 -2.19 -4.91 -18.94
C ARG A 37 -1.56 -3.70 -18.27
N ARG A 38 -1.98 -2.49 -18.64
CA ARG A 38 -1.64 -1.29 -17.87
C ARG A 38 -2.45 -1.26 -16.58
N VAL A 39 -1.90 -0.63 -15.54
CA VAL A 39 -2.60 -0.46 -14.25
C VAL A 39 -3.94 0.26 -14.44
N ASP A 40 -4.04 1.24 -15.32
CA ASP A 40 -5.30 1.96 -15.59
C ASP A 40 -6.38 1.15 -16.32
N GLU A 41 -6.03 -0.01 -16.89
CA GLU A 41 -6.99 -0.95 -17.46
C GLU A 41 -7.66 -1.82 -16.38
N VAL A 42 -7.03 -1.96 -15.21
CA VAL A 42 -7.43 -2.91 -14.15
C VAL A 42 -7.67 -2.25 -12.79
N ALA A 43 -7.29 -0.99 -12.64
CA ALA A 43 -7.48 -0.22 -11.43
C ALA A 43 -7.65 1.27 -11.75
N ASN A 44 -8.20 2.02 -10.80
CA ASN A 44 -8.39 3.46 -10.90
C ASN A 44 -7.59 4.17 -9.82
N VAL A 45 -6.96 5.31 -10.15
CA VAL A 45 -6.37 6.17 -9.13
C VAL A 45 -7.49 6.94 -8.43
N ALA A 46 -7.68 6.70 -7.14
CA ALA A 46 -8.70 7.35 -6.34
C ALA A 46 -8.39 8.84 -6.16
N LYS A 47 -9.42 9.68 -6.31
CA LYS A 47 -9.35 11.14 -6.19
C LYS A 47 -10.09 11.67 -4.97
N ASP A 48 -10.59 10.76 -4.13
CA ASP A 48 -11.34 11.08 -2.91
C ASP A 48 -10.46 11.87 -1.94
N LYS A 49 -10.96 13.03 -1.50
CA LYS A 49 -10.24 13.94 -0.61
C LYS A 49 -11.12 14.43 0.53
N ARG A 50 -10.51 14.59 1.69
CA ARG A 50 -11.11 15.16 2.90
C ARG A 50 -10.05 15.98 3.63
N ASP A 51 -10.38 17.21 4.01
CA ASP A 51 -9.54 18.04 4.88
C ASP A 51 -9.96 17.86 6.35
N PRO A 52 -9.16 17.18 7.20
CA PRO A 52 -9.52 16.93 8.60
C PRO A 52 -9.62 18.21 9.43
N THR A 53 -8.92 19.27 9.03
CA THR A 53 -8.92 20.54 9.77
C THR A 53 -10.29 21.22 9.78
N ARG A 54 -11.22 20.79 8.91
CA ARG A 54 -12.62 21.22 8.90
C ARG A 54 -13.44 20.63 10.06
N LEU A 55 -12.98 19.53 10.64
CA LEU A 55 -13.57 18.84 11.79
C LEU A 55 -12.49 18.67 12.87
N PRO A 56 -12.09 19.74 13.56
CA PRO A 56 -10.89 19.76 14.39
C PRO A 56 -10.92 18.74 15.54
N ASP A 57 -12.10 18.52 16.13
CA ASP A 57 -12.28 17.64 17.30
C ASP A 57 -12.53 16.17 16.93
N VAL A 58 -12.53 15.83 15.64
CA VAL A 58 -12.79 14.47 15.17
C VAL A 58 -11.46 13.72 15.01
N PRO A 59 -11.23 12.62 15.76
CA PRO A 59 -10.04 11.82 15.60
C PRO A 59 -10.08 11.03 14.29
N PHE A 60 -8.91 10.80 13.70
CA PHE A 60 -8.75 9.98 12.52
C PHE A 60 -7.39 9.27 12.53
N GLN A 61 -7.29 8.19 11.75
CA GLN A 61 -6.03 7.50 11.53
C GLN A 61 -5.35 8.03 10.27
N TYR A 62 -4.11 8.46 10.45
CA TYR A 62 -3.25 8.99 9.40
C TYR A 62 -2.24 7.93 8.94
N LEU A 63 -2.31 7.59 7.65
CA LEU A 63 -1.42 6.67 6.98
C LEU A 63 -0.39 7.46 6.17
N ASP A 64 0.86 7.47 6.61
CA ASP A 64 1.97 8.07 5.86
C ASP A 64 2.95 7.00 5.34
N ILE A 65 4.00 7.44 4.64
CA ILE A 65 5.00 6.53 4.06
C ILE A 65 5.74 5.75 5.15
N SER A 66 5.85 6.28 6.37
CA SER A 66 6.49 5.60 7.50
C SER A 66 5.60 4.52 8.13
N SER A 67 4.28 4.65 7.99
CA SER A 67 3.31 3.63 8.42
C SER A 67 3.37 2.33 7.61
N VAL A 68 4.05 2.31 6.46
CA VAL A 68 4.16 1.13 5.58
C VAL A 68 5.44 0.35 5.87
N ASP A 69 5.27 -0.91 6.24
CA ASP A 69 6.37 -1.87 6.25
C ASP A 69 6.68 -2.32 4.82
N VAL A 70 7.88 -1.97 4.36
CA VAL A 70 8.35 -2.24 2.99
C VAL A 70 8.61 -3.72 2.73
N ALA A 71 9.06 -4.46 3.74
CA ALA A 71 9.38 -5.88 3.58
C ALA A 71 8.09 -6.67 3.37
N THR A 72 7.06 -6.33 4.14
CA THR A 72 5.80 -7.07 4.15
C THR A 72 4.78 -6.50 3.17
N GLY A 73 4.85 -5.19 2.91
CA GLY A 73 3.83 -4.46 2.17
C GLY A 73 2.54 -4.29 2.96
N SER A 74 2.64 -4.15 4.28
CA SER A 74 1.49 -3.98 5.18
C SER A 74 1.52 -2.61 5.86
N VAL A 75 0.35 -2.11 6.26
CA VAL A 75 0.25 -0.92 7.10
C VAL A 75 0.46 -1.34 8.56
N ALA A 76 1.61 -0.99 9.14
CA ALA A 76 2.01 -1.41 10.48
C ALA A 76 1.60 -0.39 11.55
N ASN A 77 2.00 0.87 11.38
CA ASN A 77 1.91 1.90 12.43
C ASN A 77 1.26 3.18 11.88
N PRO A 78 -0.08 3.22 11.71
CA PRO A 78 -0.77 4.49 11.48
C PRO A 78 -0.65 5.40 12.70
N GLN A 79 -0.79 6.72 12.50
CA GLN A 79 -0.80 7.71 13.57
C GLN A 79 -2.25 8.06 13.92
N ASP A 80 -2.60 8.03 15.20
CA ASP A 80 -3.87 8.57 15.68
C ASP A 80 -3.72 10.08 15.90
N LEU A 81 -4.53 10.88 15.20
CA LEU A 81 -4.46 12.34 15.23
C LEU A 81 -5.85 12.94 15.37
N GLU A 82 -5.93 14.12 15.97
CA GLU A 82 -7.12 14.97 15.89
C GLU A 82 -7.11 15.80 14.59
N GLY A 83 -8.30 16.17 14.10
CA GLY A 83 -8.43 17.01 12.91
C GLY A 83 -7.64 18.32 12.99
N ALA A 84 -7.52 18.90 14.19
CA ALA A 84 -6.73 20.09 14.47
C ALA A 84 -5.21 19.90 14.25
N GLU A 85 -4.71 18.68 14.46
CA GLU A 85 -3.29 18.31 14.36
C GLU A 85 -2.92 17.81 12.96
N ALA A 86 -3.89 17.75 12.05
CA ALA A 86 -3.73 17.12 10.75
C ALA A 86 -2.63 17.79 9.90
N PRO A 87 -1.59 17.02 9.50
CA PRO A 87 -0.56 17.53 8.60
C PRO A 87 -1.15 18.04 7.29
N SER A 88 -0.48 19.00 6.64
CA SER A 88 -0.92 19.53 5.34
C SER A 88 -1.04 18.46 4.24
N ARG A 89 -0.31 17.34 4.38
CA ARG A 89 -0.36 16.19 3.47
C ARG A 89 -1.49 15.20 3.77
N ALA A 90 -2.15 15.26 4.92
CA ALA A 90 -3.25 14.36 5.27
C ALA A 90 -4.52 14.77 4.52
N ARG A 91 -4.71 14.25 3.29
CA ARG A 91 -5.81 14.70 2.41
C ARG A 91 -6.50 13.61 1.60
N LYS A 92 -5.88 12.45 1.35
CA LYS A 92 -6.47 11.41 0.48
C LYS A 92 -7.31 10.46 1.33
N VAL A 93 -8.58 10.28 0.98
CA VAL A 93 -9.45 9.31 1.68
C VAL A 93 -9.19 7.92 1.12
N VAL A 94 -9.06 6.93 2.01
CA VAL A 94 -8.81 5.53 1.62
C VAL A 94 -10.02 4.65 1.89
N ARG A 95 -10.24 3.69 0.99
CA ARG A 95 -11.22 2.61 1.17
C ARG A 95 -10.49 1.33 1.59
N ALA A 96 -11.21 0.45 2.29
CA ALA A 96 -10.76 -0.93 2.47
C ALA A 96 -10.31 -1.54 1.12
N PHE A 97 -9.18 -2.22 1.15
CA PHE A 97 -8.53 -2.89 0.02
C PHE A 97 -7.98 -1.98 -1.08
N ASP A 98 -7.98 -0.65 -0.90
CA ASP A 98 -7.19 0.22 -1.76
C ASP A 98 -5.69 -0.09 -1.59
N ILE A 99 -4.90 0.13 -2.65
CA ILE A 99 -3.45 -0.04 -2.66
C ILE A 99 -2.79 1.32 -2.53
N LEU A 100 -2.00 1.50 -1.49
CA LEU A 100 -1.16 2.69 -1.30
C LEU A 100 0.18 2.44 -1.98
N ILE A 101 0.58 3.31 -2.90
CA ILE A 101 1.90 3.26 -3.57
C ILE A 101 2.64 4.55 -3.25
N SER A 102 3.78 4.46 -2.56
CA SER A 102 4.61 5.64 -2.29
C SER A 102 5.11 6.25 -3.59
N THR A 103 4.73 7.50 -3.87
CA THR A 103 5.21 8.22 -5.05
C THR A 103 6.61 8.78 -4.84
N CYS A 104 7.02 8.97 -3.59
CA CYS A 104 8.39 9.29 -3.23
C CYS A 104 9.24 8.02 -3.08
N ARG A 105 10.41 7.99 -3.70
CA ARG A 105 11.35 6.85 -3.73
C ARG A 105 10.64 5.53 -4.05
N PRO A 106 9.92 5.45 -5.19
CA PRO A 106 9.03 4.32 -5.48
C PRO A 106 9.77 2.98 -5.60
N THR A 107 11.06 3.00 -5.92
CA THR A 107 11.93 1.81 -5.95
C THR A 107 12.14 1.18 -4.58
N ARG A 108 11.89 1.91 -3.48
CA ARG A 108 11.86 1.35 -2.13
C ARG A 108 10.73 0.32 -2.00
N GLY A 109 9.67 0.39 -2.81
CA GLY A 109 8.59 -0.60 -2.79
C GLY A 109 7.67 -0.47 -1.57
N ALA A 110 7.53 0.74 -1.00
CA ALA A 110 6.53 1.04 0.02
C ALA A 110 5.14 1.02 -0.63
N ILE A 111 4.58 -0.19 -0.72
CA ILE A 111 3.31 -0.51 -1.37
C ILE A 111 2.50 -1.38 -0.41
N ALA A 112 1.29 -0.96 -0.05
CA ALA A 112 0.48 -1.66 0.94
C ALA A 112 -1.00 -1.75 0.58
N VAL A 113 -1.65 -2.84 0.99
CA VAL A 113 -3.11 -2.97 0.98
C VAL A 113 -3.66 -2.29 2.23
N VAL A 114 -4.69 -1.46 2.08
CA VAL A 114 -5.43 -0.85 3.20
C VAL A 114 -6.31 -1.92 3.86
N PRO A 115 -6.05 -2.30 5.13
CA PRO A 115 -6.92 -3.21 5.88
C PRO A 115 -8.32 -2.63 6.08
N ARG A 116 -9.30 -3.51 6.28
CA ARG A 116 -10.71 -3.11 6.50
C ARG A 116 -10.88 -2.09 7.63
N LYS A 117 -10.14 -2.22 8.73
CA LYS A 117 -10.20 -1.30 9.88
C LYS A 117 -9.81 0.15 9.54
N TYR A 118 -9.09 0.37 8.44
CA TYR A 118 -8.69 1.70 7.98
C TYR A 118 -9.57 2.22 6.84
N HIS A 119 -10.76 1.64 6.65
CA HIS A 119 -11.77 2.21 5.74
C HIS A 119 -12.18 3.62 6.21
N ASP A 120 -12.35 4.54 5.25
CA ASP A 120 -12.68 5.95 5.47
C ASP A 120 -11.65 6.71 6.33
N GLN A 121 -10.41 6.23 6.36
CA GLN A 121 -9.27 6.90 6.99
C GLN A 121 -8.48 7.73 5.97
N ILE A 122 -7.38 8.35 6.39
CA ILE A 122 -6.69 9.36 5.58
C ILE A 122 -5.25 8.96 5.32
N ALA A 123 -4.90 8.92 4.04
CA ALA A 123 -3.54 8.75 3.58
C ALA A 123 -2.88 10.08 3.22
N SER A 124 -1.55 10.08 3.32
CA SER A 124 -0.70 11.16 2.85
C SER A 124 -0.83 11.38 1.35
N THR A 125 -0.76 12.62 0.89
CA THR A 125 -0.61 12.97 -0.53
C THR A 125 0.67 12.41 -1.16
N GLY A 126 1.62 11.93 -0.34
CA GLY A 126 2.80 11.18 -0.79
C GLY A 126 2.49 9.77 -1.32
N PHE A 127 1.23 9.33 -1.29
CA PHE A 127 0.78 8.08 -1.90
C PHE A 127 -0.03 8.33 -3.17
N SER A 128 0.11 7.44 -4.14
CA SER A 128 -0.93 7.15 -5.13
C SER A 128 -1.87 6.12 -4.52
N VAL A 129 -3.17 6.39 -4.51
CA VAL A 129 -4.19 5.48 -3.97
C VAL A 129 -4.82 4.78 -5.16
N VAL A 130 -4.53 3.48 -5.32
CA VAL A 130 -4.95 2.67 -6.46
C VAL A 130 -6.07 1.73 -6.02
N ARG A 131 -7.23 1.84 -6.65
CA ARG A 131 -8.43 1.09 -6.35
C ARG A 131 -8.68 0.06 -7.45
N ALA A 132 -8.60 -1.22 -7.12
CA ALA A 132 -8.86 -2.31 -8.06
C ALA A 132 -10.28 -2.21 -8.66
N ARG A 133 -10.42 -2.60 -9.92
CA ARG A 133 -11.74 -2.81 -10.56
C ARG A 133 -12.38 -4.09 -10.04
N ASP A 134 -13.66 -4.27 -10.34
CA ASP A 134 -14.48 -5.32 -9.73
C ASP A 134 -14.06 -6.74 -10.13
N ASP A 135 -13.35 -6.89 -11.25
CA ASP A 135 -12.82 -8.14 -11.79
C ASP A 135 -11.36 -8.42 -11.41
N VAL A 136 -10.79 -7.61 -10.51
CA VAL A 136 -9.38 -7.65 -10.16
C VAL A 136 -9.22 -7.84 -8.66
N ASN A 137 -8.46 -8.87 -8.27
CA ASN A 137 -8.22 -9.13 -6.86
C ASN A 137 -7.20 -8.09 -6.31
N PRO A 138 -7.54 -7.30 -5.27
CA PRO A 138 -6.63 -6.28 -4.74
C PRO A 138 -5.37 -6.86 -4.09
N PHE A 139 -5.44 -8.05 -3.46
CA PHE A 139 -4.25 -8.72 -2.92
C PHE A 139 -3.34 -9.24 -4.03
N TYR A 140 -3.91 -9.71 -5.15
CA TYR A 140 -3.13 -10.01 -6.35
C TYR A 140 -2.49 -8.74 -6.93
N LEU A 141 -3.26 -7.66 -7.06
CA LEU A 141 -2.78 -6.39 -7.59
C LEU A 141 -1.62 -5.84 -6.75
N HIS A 142 -1.71 -5.94 -5.41
CA HIS A 142 -0.62 -5.62 -4.50
C HIS A 142 0.65 -6.42 -4.79
N PHE A 143 0.51 -7.75 -4.95
CA PHE A 143 1.62 -8.61 -5.32
C PHE A 143 2.24 -8.19 -6.67
N ALA A 144 1.42 -7.99 -7.70
CA ALA A 144 1.86 -7.60 -9.03
C ALA A 144 2.59 -6.25 -9.03
N LEU A 145 2.10 -5.29 -8.25
CA LEU A 145 2.70 -3.96 -8.11
C LEU A 145 4.05 -3.97 -7.37
N ARG A 146 4.34 -5.03 -6.60
CA ARG A 146 5.59 -5.21 -5.87
C ARG A 146 6.61 -6.07 -6.61
N LEU A 147 6.26 -6.62 -7.78
CA LEU A 147 7.19 -7.40 -8.59
C LEU A 147 8.43 -6.58 -8.97
N PRO A 148 9.62 -7.20 -9.05
CA PRO A 148 10.82 -6.51 -9.54
C PRO A 148 10.65 -5.87 -10.91
N SER A 149 9.87 -6.51 -11.81
CA SER A 149 9.52 -5.99 -13.13
C SER A 149 8.70 -4.69 -13.07
N THR A 150 7.84 -4.54 -12.06
CA THR A 150 7.07 -3.31 -11.82
C THR A 150 7.96 -2.23 -11.22
N LEU A 151 8.78 -2.58 -10.21
CA LEU A 151 9.69 -1.61 -9.58
C LEU A 151 10.76 -1.09 -10.57
N GLU A 152 11.18 -1.90 -11.54
CA GLU A 152 12.03 -1.49 -12.66
C GLU A 152 11.36 -0.39 -13.51
N GLN A 153 10.06 -0.53 -13.79
CA GLN A 153 9.29 0.50 -14.50
C GLN A 153 9.14 1.77 -13.65
N PHE A 154 8.87 1.66 -12.35
CA PHE A 154 8.85 2.83 -11.47
C PHE A 154 10.20 3.56 -11.42
N ARG A 155 11.31 2.82 -11.44
CA ARG A 155 12.65 3.41 -11.57
C ARG A 155 12.79 4.20 -12.88
N LYS A 156 12.35 3.62 -13.99
CA LYS A 156 12.37 4.27 -15.31
C LYS A 156 11.59 5.58 -15.32
N TRP A 157 10.41 5.62 -14.70
CA TRP A 157 9.57 6.82 -14.68
C TRP A 157 10.06 7.90 -13.72
N SER A 158 10.73 7.48 -12.63
CA SER A 158 11.18 8.37 -11.56
C SER A 158 11.95 9.57 -12.07
N THR A 159 11.66 10.75 -11.50
CA THR A 159 12.37 12.01 -11.75
C THR A 159 13.03 12.51 -10.47
N GLY A 160 14.14 13.22 -10.61
CA GLY A 160 14.89 13.80 -9.49
C GLY A 160 15.98 12.88 -8.96
N SER A 161 17.13 13.45 -8.61
CA SER A 161 18.30 12.71 -8.15
C SER A 161 18.22 12.34 -6.66
N SER A 162 18.04 13.32 -5.78
CA SER A 162 18.09 13.12 -4.32
C SER A 162 16.78 12.56 -3.74
N TYR A 163 15.65 12.88 -4.36
CA TYR A 163 14.31 12.43 -3.98
C TYR A 163 13.55 12.00 -5.24
N PRO A 164 13.86 10.82 -5.79
CA PRO A 164 13.18 10.33 -6.97
C PRO A 164 11.68 10.21 -6.72
N ALA A 165 10.86 10.68 -7.64
CA ALA A 165 9.41 10.61 -7.53
C ALA A 165 8.73 10.22 -8.85
N ILE A 166 7.57 9.57 -8.74
CA ILE A 166 6.67 9.24 -9.85
C ILE A 166 5.34 9.96 -9.66
N LEU A 167 4.62 10.18 -10.77
CA LEU A 167 3.28 10.75 -10.76
C LEU A 167 2.20 9.66 -10.78
N ASP A 168 0.95 10.05 -10.51
CA ASP A 168 -0.20 9.16 -10.65
C ASP A 168 -0.33 8.64 -12.10
N GLU A 169 0.03 9.45 -13.12
CA GLU A 169 0.03 8.99 -14.52
C GLU A 169 1.12 7.94 -14.81
N ASP A 170 2.25 7.97 -14.08
CA ASP A 170 3.31 6.97 -14.22
C ASP A 170 2.88 5.63 -13.63
N VAL A 171 2.18 5.65 -12.50
CA VAL A 171 1.53 4.47 -11.93
C VAL A 171 0.52 3.90 -12.93
N ALA A 172 -0.38 4.74 -13.45
CA ALA A 172 -1.44 4.34 -14.39
C ALA A 172 -0.92 3.61 -15.64
N LYS A 173 0.16 4.11 -16.26
CA LYS A 173 0.72 3.52 -17.50
C LYS A 173 1.66 2.33 -17.27
N THR A 174 1.95 1.97 -16.02
CA THR A 174 2.85 0.85 -15.71
C THR A 174 2.20 -0.48 -16.11
N LEU A 175 2.98 -1.38 -16.72
CA LEU A 175 2.51 -2.70 -17.15
C LEU A 175 2.67 -3.72 -16.02
N ILE A 176 1.65 -4.54 -15.83
CA ILE A 176 1.64 -5.67 -14.90
C ILE A 176 1.04 -6.92 -15.57
N PRO A 177 1.46 -8.13 -15.17
CA PRO A 177 0.75 -9.35 -15.56
C PRO A 177 -0.62 -9.38 -14.86
N VAL A 178 -1.65 -9.82 -15.59
CA VAL A 178 -3.02 -9.95 -15.08
C VAL A 178 -3.63 -11.24 -15.66
N PRO A 179 -3.54 -12.38 -14.94
CA PRO A 179 -4.14 -13.64 -15.34
C PRO A 179 -5.67 -13.62 -15.11
N PRO A 180 -6.39 -14.67 -15.52
CA PRO A 180 -7.83 -14.81 -15.21
C PRO A 180 -8.12 -14.74 -13.70
N ALA A 181 -9.33 -14.29 -13.34
CA ALA A 181 -9.75 -14.05 -11.96
C ALA A 181 -9.48 -15.23 -11.00
N GLU A 182 -9.73 -16.47 -11.44
CA GLU A 182 -9.48 -17.67 -10.63
C GLU A 182 -7.99 -17.81 -10.24
N GLU A 183 -7.08 -17.53 -11.18
CA GLU A 183 -5.65 -17.57 -10.92
C GLU A 183 -5.20 -16.37 -10.06
N GLN A 184 -5.84 -15.21 -10.22
CA GLN A 184 -5.61 -14.07 -9.33
C GLN A 184 -5.97 -14.41 -7.88
N ASP A 185 -7.15 -15.01 -7.65
CA ASP A 185 -7.61 -15.44 -6.32
C ASP A 185 -6.69 -16.51 -5.72
N ARG A 186 -6.24 -17.46 -6.55
CA ARG A 186 -5.28 -18.48 -6.13
C ARG A 186 -3.94 -17.87 -5.68
N ILE A 187 -3.38 -16.97 -6.48
CA ILE A 187 -2.11 -16.30 -6.14
C ILE A 187 -2.29 -15.42 -4.89
N ALA A 188 -3.38 -14.67 -4.80
CA ALA A 188 -3.73 -13.87 -3.63
C ALA A 188 -3.77 -14.71 -2.35
N LEU A 189 -4.43 -15.87 -2.39
CA LEU A 189 -4.49 -16.80 -1.26
C LEU A 189 -3.09 -17.24 -0.82
N LEU A 190 -2.24 -17.66 -1.76
CA LEU A 190 -0.88 -18.10 -1.46
C LEU A 190 -0.04 -16.99 -0.84
N VAL A 191 -0.14 -15.76 -1.38
CA VAL A 191 0.60 -14.60 -0.86
C VAL A 191 0.15 -14.26 0.56
N VAL A 192 -1.16 -14.19 0.81
CA VAL A 192 -1.71 -13.89 2.14
C VAL A 192 -1.32 -14.97 3.15
N GLN A 193 -1.42 -16.26 2.78
CA GLN A 193 -0.99 -17.36 3.65
C GLN A 193 0.51 -17.30 3.97
N ALA A 194 1.35 -16.98 2.98
CA ALA A 194 2.79 -16.84 3.20
C ALA A 194 3.13 -15.67 4.13
N LEU A 195 2.42 -14.54 4.00
CA LEU A 195 2.56 -13.39 4.89
C LEU A 195 2.14 -13.73 6.32
N ASP A 196 0.99 -14.38 6.49
CA ASP A 196 0.51 -14.79 7.81
C ASP A 196 1.47 -15.79 8.48
N ALA A 197 1.95 -16.80 7.75
CA ALA A 197 2.93 -17.74 8.26
C ALA A 197 4.23 -17.05 8.70
N ARG A 198 4.71 -16.05 7.93
CA ARG A 198 5.88 -15.25 8.31
C ARG A 198 5.60 -14.46 9.59
N ASP A 199 4.45 -13.81 9.69
CA ASP A 199 4.10 -12.99 10.84
C ASP A 199 3.95 -13.83 12.11
N GLN A 200 3.35 -15.00 12.02
CA GLN A 200 3.30 -15.96 13.13
C GLN A 200 4.70 -16.40 13.58
N ALA A 201 5.62 -16.68 12.64
CA ALA A 201 6.99 -17.05 12.95
C ALA A 201 7.75 -15.89 13.63
N MET A 202 7.61 -14.67 13.11
CA MET A 202 8.21 -13.46 13.69
C MET A 202 7.68 -13.18 15.10
N ARG A 203 6.37 -13.29 15.33
CA ARG A 203 5.77 -13.13 16.67
C ARG A 203 6.33 -14.13 17.66
N LYS A 204 6.43 -15.41 17.30
CA LYS A 204 7.03 -16.46 18.14
C LYS A 204 8.49 -16.17 18.46
N ALA A 205 9.27 -15.75 17.46
CA ALA A 205 10.68 -15.39 17.64
C ALA A 205 10.85 -14.17 18.56
N ASN A 206 10.07 -13.11 18.34
CA ASN A 206 10.10 -11.90 19.16
C ASN A 206 9.67 -12.18 20.61
N TYR A 207 8.64 -13.02 20.80
CA TYR A 207 8.22 -13.45 22.12
C TYR A 207 9.36 -14.17 22.85
N ALA A 208 9.98 -15.19 22.23
CA ALA A 208 11.09 -15.92 22.84
C ALA A 208 12.29 -15.01 23.17
N TRP A 209 12.60 -14.05 22.29
CA TRP A 209 13.61 -13.03 22.53
C TRP A 209 13.30 -12.16 23.76
N ASN A 210 12.07 -11.63 23.85
CA ASN A 210 11.65 -10.77 24.96
C ASN A 210 11.63 -11.52 26.30
N GLN A 211 11.23 -12.80 26.30
CA GLN A 211 11.32 -13.65 27.49
C GLN A 211 12.78 -13.77 27.98
N THR A 212 13.70 -14.07 27.07
CA THR A 212 15.13 -14.21 27.38
C THR A 212 15.72 -12.90 27.93
N LEU A 213 15.39 -11.76 27.32
CA LEU A 213 15.83 -10.44 27.81
C LEU A 213 15.22 -10.11 29.17
N GLY A 214 13.94 -10.46 29.41
CA GLY A 214 13.27 -10.29 30.69
C GLY A 214 13.94 -11.07 31.81
N GLU A 215 14.34 -12.32 31.56
CA GLU A 215 15.09 -13.16 32.50
C GLU A 215 16.47 -12.58 32.81
N ILE A 216 17.23 -12.19 31.78
CA ILE A 216 18.55 -11.58 31.96
C ILE A 216 18.45 -10.29 32.77
N THR A 217 17.47 -9.43 32.46
CA THR A 217 17.25 -8.16 33.13
C THR A 217 16.83 -8.38 34.58
N SER A 218 16.00 -9.39 34.84
CA SER A 218 15.58 -9.75 36.20
C SER A 218 16.77 -10.21 37.06
N ARG A 219 17.66 -11.02 36.47
CA ARG A 219 18.90 -11.46 37.14
C ARG A 219 19.85 -10.31 37.45
N LEU A 220 20.00 -9.35 36.54
CA LEU A 220 20.91 -8.22 36.72
C LEU A 220 20.35 -7.16 37.68
N SER A 221 19.04 -6.92 37.66
CA SER A 221 18.41 -5.86 38.45
C SER A 221 17.94 -6.30 39.84
N GLY A 222 17.87 -7.60 40.11
CA GLY A 222 17.34 -8.16 41.35
C GLY A 222 15.82 -7.93 41.53
N ARG A 223 15.12 -7.46 40.49
CA ARG A 223 13.67 -7.27 40.44
C ARG A 223 13.08 -8.15 39.36
N THR A 224 11.87 -8.67 39.57
CA THR A 224 11.20 -9.44 38.53
C THR A 224 10.67 -8.50 37.45
N VAL A 225 11.20 -8.63 36.24
CA VAL A 225 10.66 -8.02 35.03
C VAL A 225 9.79 -9.07 34.36
N MET A 226 8.48 -8.82 34.31
CA MET A 226 7.56 -9.68 33.56
C MET A 226 7.66 -9.32 32.09
N PRO A 227 8.02 -10.27 31.21
CA PRO A 227 8.00 -10.05 29.78
C PRO A 227 6.56 -9.86 29.27
N ASP A 228 6.42 -9.07 28.20
CA ASP A 228 5.12 -8.79 27.59
C ASP A 228 4.41 -10.08 27.15
N ALA A 229 3.09 -10.10 27.30
CA ALA A 229 2.26 -11.18 26.82
C ALA A 229 2.39 -11.29 25.29
N MET A 230 2.31 -12.52 24.76
CA MET A 230 2.25 -12.71 23.32
C MET A 230 0.96 -12.06 22.80
N GLU A 231 1.07 -11.05 21.95
CA GLU A 231 -0.09 -10.46 21.29
C GLU A 231 -0.80 -11.54 20.47
N ASN A 232 -2.10 -11.74 20.76
CA ASN A 232 -2.94 -12.60 19.95
C ASN A 232 -3.18 -11.90 18.61
N ALA A 233 -2.90 -12.60 17.51
CA ALA A 233 -3.29 -12.14 16.20
C ALA A 233 -4.82 -12.04 16.14
N GLU A 234 -5.35 -10.95 15.58
CA GLU A 234 -6.75 -10.89 15.16
C GLU A 234 -6.98 -12.02 14.15
N SER A 235 -7.56 -13.14 14.61
CA SER A 235 -7.89 -14.31 13.79
C SER A 235 -9.18 -14.07 13.00
N GLY A 236 -9.23 -12.95 12.28
CA GLY A 236 -10.28 -12.67 11.32
C GLY A 236 -9.99 -13.40 10.02
N SER A 237 -10.96 -14.14 9.48
CA SER A 237 -10.89 -14.61 8.10
C SER A 237 -10.82 -13.37 7.19
N ILE A 238 -9.68 -13.17 6.54
CA ILE A 238 -9.51 -12.12 5.54
C ILE A 238 -10.29 -12.58 4.29
N PRO A 239 -11.20 -11.77 3.73
CA PRO A 239 -11.86 -12.13 2.47
C PRO A 239 -10.79 -12.19 1.39
N ILE A 240 -10.63 -13.35 0.74
CA ILE A 240 -9.56 -13.56 -0.25
C ILE A 240 -10.08 -13.49 -1.67
N THR A 241 -11.27 -14.05 -1.94
CA THR A 241 -11.79 -14.08 -3.31
C THR A 241 -12.31 -12.71 -3.72
N ILE A 242 -12.31 -12.43 -5.02
CA ILE A 242 -12.91 -11.20 -5.57
C ILE A 242 -14.36 -11.05 -5.08
N ALA A 243 -15.13 -12.14 -5.05
CA ALA A 243 -16.52 -12.13 -4.61
C ALA A 243 -16.66 -11.68 -3.13
N ASP A 244 -15.90 -12.29 -2.23
CA ASP A 244 -15.94 -11.97 -0.78
C ASP A 244 -15.50 -10.53 -0.51
N ILE A 245 -14.48 -10.07 -1.24
CA ILE A 245 -13.95 -8.70 -1.15
C ILE A 245 -15.03 -7.70 -1.58
N GLN A 246 -15.71 -7.96 -2.69
CA GLN A 246 -16.77 -7.09 -3.18
C GLN A 246 -17.99 -7.07 -2.25
N GLU A 247 -18.37 -8.22 -1.69
CA GLU A 247 -19.41 -8.28 -0.66
C GLU A 247 -19.01 -7.47 0.58
N THR A 248 -17.76 -7.61 1.04
CA THR A 248 -17.23 -6.84 2.16
C THR A 248 -17.29 -5.34 1.85
N ILE A 249 -16.86 -4.89 0.66
CA ILE A 249 -16.91 -3.47 0.27
C ILE A 249 -18.34 -2.94 0.26
N ARG A 250 -19.31 -3.72 -0.26
CA ARG A 250 -20.73 -3.32 -0.27
C ARG A 250 -21.35 -3.21 1.12
N SER A 251 -20.81 -3.95 2.10
CA SER A 251 -21.27 -3.89 3.50
C SER A 251 -20.72 -2.69 4.28
N LEU A 252 -19.67 -2.02 3.78
CA LEU A 252 -19.02 -0.90 4.44
C LEU A 252 -19.79 0.41 4.17
N PRO A 253 -19.72 1.39 5.11
CA PRO A 253 -20.32 2.70 4.90
C PRO A 253 -19.70 3.43 3.70
N GLY A 254 -20.40 4.47 3.23
CA GLY A 254 -19.85 5.36 2.19
C GLY A 254 -18.63 6.15 2.70
N LEU A 255 -17.77 6.57 1.78
CA LEU A 255 -16.64 7.44 2.11
C LEU A 255 -17.12 8.86 2.40
N THR A 256 -16.55 9.48 3.43
CA THR A 256 -16.81 10.87 3.79
C THR A 256 -15.79 11.75 3.07
N THR A 257 -16.23 12.56 2.10
CA THR A 257 -15.34 13.42 1.29
C THR A 257 -15.79 14.88 1.33
N ASP A 258 -14.89 15.81 0.98
CA ASP A 258 -15.21 17.24 0.94
C ASP A 258 -16.28 17.64 -0.09
N GLY A 259 -16.58 16.75 -1.07
CA GLY A 259 -17.55 16.97 -2.13
C GLY A 259 -18.90 16.26 -1.95
N SER A 260 -18.98 15.28 -1.04
CA SER A 260 -20.26 14.75 -0.57
C SER A 260 -20.86 15.78 0.36
N ASN A 261 -22.05 16.33 0.05
CA ASN A 261 -22.80 17.14 1.01
C ASN A 261 -22.81 16.41 2.34
N ALA A 262 -22.18 17.02 3.36
CA ALA A 262 -22.24 16.58 4.73
C ALA A 262 -23.70 16.69 5.19
N SER A 263 -24.51 15.70 4.80
CA SER A 263 -25.80 15.46 5.40
C SER A 263 -25.52 14.97 6.81
N THR A 264 -26.07 15.73 7.73
CA THR A 264 -25.87 15.73 9.16
C THR A 264 -26.48 14.48 9.82
N GLU A 265 -26.07 13.27 9.45
CA GLU A 265 -26.70 12.03 9.95
C GLU A 265 -25.74 10.94 10.46
N ALA A 266 -24.43 11.17 10.53
CA ALA A 266 -23.50 10.23 11.19
C ALA A 266 -23.27 10.55 12.69
N GLN A 267 -24.27 11.14 13.38
CA GLN A 267 -24.16 11.53 14.79
C GLN A 267 -24.94 10.63 15.76
N ALA A 268 -25.37 9.44 15.33
CA ALA A 268 -26.14 8.53 16.18
C ALA A 268 -25.68 7.07 16.05
N LEU A 269 -24.44 6.76 16.41
CA LEU A 269 -24.02 5.40 16.76
C LEU A 269 -22.63 5.40 17.42
N LEU A 270 -22.55 6.05 18.58
CA LEU A 270 -21.51 5.84 19.61
C LEU A 270 -22.03 6.45 20.92
N ILE A 271 -23.07 5.81 21.48
CA ILE A 271 -23.33 5.71 22.92
C ILE A 271 -23.46 4.22 23.21
#